data_AF-A0A6I3F390-F1
#
_entry.id   AF-A0A6I3F390-F1
#
_cell.length_a   1.000
_cell.length_b   1.000
_cell.length_c   1.000
_cell.angle_alpha   90.00
_cell.angle_beta   90.00
_cell.angle_gamma   90.00
#
_symmetry.space_group_name_H-M   'P 1'
#
loop_
_entity.id
_entity.type
_entity.pdbx_description
1 polymer ?
#
loop_
_entity_poly.entity_id
_entity_poly.type
_entity_poly.pdbx_seq_one_letter_code
_entity_poly.pdbx_strand_id
1 'polypeptide(L)'
;MSAGLPIEPTCRIVGVSVSGFYMWKHRKPSARSVRHEMVAEVIRQVHAESRQTYGARRVHAELVLGRKMTVARCTVELVMGRNKLR
;
A
#
# COMPACT_ATOMS: atom_id res chain seq x y z
N MET A 1 -25.14 11.17 -8.94
CA MET A 1 -25.11 11.50 -7.50
C MET A 1 -25.29 10.21 -6.72
N SER A 2 -24.21 9.63 -6.20
CA SER A 2 -24.34 8.46 -5.31
C SER A 2 -24.96 8.93 -4.00
N ALA A 3 -26.22 8.59 -3.75
CA ALA A 3 -26.86 8.83 -2.47
C ALA A 3 -26.13 7.97 -1.42
N GLY A 4 -25.21 8.59 -0.68
CA GLY A 4 -24.53 7.92 0.43
C GLY A 4 -25.54 7.58 1.52
N LEU A 5 -25.39 6.42 2.15
CA LEU A 5 -26.20 6.06 3.33
C LEU A 5 -25.96 7.10 4.44
N PRO A 6 -27.01 7.51 5.18
CA PRO A 6 -26.86 8.39 6.33
C PRO A 6 -25.97 7.73 7.38
N ILE A 7 -24.91 8.43 7.80
CA ILE A 7 -23.82 7.82 8.57
C ILE A 7 -24.21 7.49 10.02
N GLU A 8 -25.04 8.32 10.64
CA GLU A 8 -25.51 8.15 12.01
C GLU A 8 -26.31 6.85 12.23
N PRO A 9 -27.38 6.55 11.46
CA PRO A 9 -28.09 5.29 11.60
C PRO A 9 -27.21 4.10 11.22
N THR A 10 -26.35 4.24 10.20
CA THR A 10 -25.39 3.20 9.83
C THR A 10 -24.45 2.87 10.99
N CYS A 11 -23.85 3.88 11.63
CA CYS A 11 -22.96 3.73 12.78
C CYS A 11 -23.67 3.08 13.96
N ARG A 12 -24.96 3.40 14.19
CA ARG A 12 -25.77 2.76 15.23
C ARG A 12 -25.99 1.28 14.95
N ILE A 13 -26.26 0.89 13.70
CA ILE A 13 -26.50 -0.52 13.31
C ILE A 13 -25.22 -1.36 13.48
N VAL A 14 -24.06 -0.84 13.05
CA VAL A 14 -22.79 -1.57 13.15
C VAL A 14 -22.07 -1.39 14.49
N GLY A 15 -22.63 -0.62 15.43
CA GLY A 15 -22.09 -0.47 16.79
C GLY A 15 -20.80 0.35 16.88
N VAL A 16 -20.58 1.32 15.98
CA VAL A 16 -19.43 2.24 16.02
C VAL A 16 -19.88 3.67 16.35
N SER A 17 -19.00 4.47 16.95
CA SER A 17 -19.29 5.90 17.14
C SER A 17 -19.11 6.68 15.83
N VAL A 18 -19.95 7.68 15.60
CA VAL A 18 -19.86 8.57 14.43
C VAL A 18 -18.53 9.32 14.43
N SER A 19 -18.08 9.80 15.59
CA SER A 19 -16.75 10.41 15.74
C SER A 19 -15.62 9.43 15.42
N GLY A 20 -15.71 8.18 15.88
CA GLY A 20 -14.75 7.13 15.55
C GLY A 20 -14.71 6.80 14.05
N PHE A 21 -15.87 6.76 13.39
CA PHE A 21 -15.97 6.60 11.94
C PHE A 21 -15.22 7.70 11.20
N TYR A 22 -15.48 8.97 11.53
CA TYR A 22 -14.81 10.09 10.86
C TYR A 22 -13.32 10.15 11.20
N MET A 23 -12.92 9.85 12.44
CA MET A 23 -11.50 9.75 12.82
C MET A 23 -10.77 8.68 12.01
N TRP A 24 -11.38 7.52 11.80
CA TRP A 24 -10.82 6.46 10.96
C TRP A 24 -10.80 6.88 9.49
N LYS A 25 -11.89 7.44 8.97
CA LYS A 25 -12.02 7.88 7.57
C LYS A 25 -11.02 8.98 7.20
N HIS A 26 -10.77 9.93 8.10
CA HIS A 26 -9.85 11.05 7.89
C HIS A 26 -8.44 10.78 8.42
N ARG A 27 -8.15 9.57 8.90
CA ARG A 27 -6.83 9.22 9.42
C ARG A 27 -5.79 9.38 8.32
N LYS A 28 -4.83 10.29 8.55
CA LYS A 28 -3.68 10.46 7.65
C LYS A 28 -2.88 9.15 7.55
N PRO A 29 -2.30 8.85 6.39
CA PRO A 29 -1.47 7.66 6.23
C PRO A 29 -0.30 7.70 7.22
N SER A 30 -0.01 6.57 7.85
CA SER A 30 1.14 6.44 8.75
C SER A 30 2.45 6.58 7.96
N ALA A 31 3.54 6.96 8.63
CA ALA A 31 4.87 7.03 8.00
C ALA A 31 5.28 5.72 7.32
N ARG A 32 4.90 4.57 7.91
CA ARG A 32 5.11 3.25 7.31
C ARG A 32 4.30 3.06 6.03
N SER A 33 3.03 3.46 6.03
CA SER A 33 2.17 3.41 4.84
C SER A 33 2.73 4.27 3.71
N VAL A 34 3.18 5.49 4.03
CA VAL A 34 3.82 6.39 3.06
C VAL A 34 5.10 5.74 2.51
N ARG A 35 5.96 5.19 3.39
CA ARG A 35 7.17 4.47 2.95
C ARG A 35 6.85 3.28 2.05
N HIS A 36 5.83 2.50 2.37
CA HIS A 36 5.42 1.37 1.54
C HIS A 36 4.95 1.84 0.17
N GLU A 37 4.22 2.96 0.07
CA GLU A 37 3.79 3.50 -1.22
C GLU A 37 4.96 4.01 -2.05
N MET A 38 5.92 4.71 -1.43
CA MET A 38 7.15 5.13 -2.11
C MET A 38 7.95 3.94 -2.64
N VAL A 39 8.07 2.87 -1.85
CA VAL A 39 8.74 1.63 -2.28
C VAL A 39 7.93 0.93 -3.38
N ALA A 40 6.59 0.95 -3.30
CA ALA A 40 5.71 0.38 -4.32
C ALA A 40 5.92 1.03 -5.68
N GLU A 41 6.09 2.36 -5.72
CA GLU A 41 6.34 3.08 -6.96
C GLU A 41 7.62 2.62 -7.65
N VAL A 42 8.72 2.53 -6.90
CA VAL A 42 10.00 2.04 -7.47
C VAL A 42 9.91 0.58 -7.90
N ILE A 43 9.22 -0.25 -7.11
CA ILE A 43 8.96 -1.65 -7.46
C ILE A 43 8.17 -1.76 -8.78
N ARG A 44 7.12 -0.94 -8.96
CA ARG A 44 6.33 -0.90 -10.20
C ARG A 44 7.21 -0.57 -11.40
N GLN A 45 8.08 0.43 -11.26
CA GLN A 45 9.01 0.82 -12.31
C GLN A 45 9.97 -0.33 -12.69
N VAL A 46 10.66 -0.92 -11.70
CA VAL A 46 11.59 -2.04 -11.93
C VAL A 46 10.88 -3.24 -12.55
N HIS A 47 9.68 -3.56 -12.06
CA HIS A 47 8.89 -4.67 -12.56
C HIS A 47 8.47 -4.43 -14.02
N ALA A 48 8.07 -3.21 -14.38
CA ALA A 48 7.77 -2.84 -15.76
C ALA A 48 9.01 -2.87 -16.67
N GLU A 49 10.14 -2.31 -16.23
CA GLU A 49 11.44 -2.36 -16.94
C GLU A 49 11.87 -3.81 -17.24
N SER A 50 11.58 -4.72 -16.32
CA SER A 50 11.86 -6.15 -16.43
C SER A 50 10.82 -6.93 -17.25
N ARG A 51 9.89 -6.24 -17.93
CA ARG A 51 8.75 -6.83 -18.64
C ARG A 51 7.95 -7.80 -17.77
N GLN A 52 7.80 -7.47 -16.50
CA GLN A 52 7.06 -8.23 -15.50
C GLN A 52 7.62 -9.65 -15.24
N THR A 53 8.85 -9.92 -15.64
CA THR A 53 9.48 -11.24 -15.43
C THR A 53 10.17 -11.38 -14.07
N TYR A 54 10.39 -10.26 -13.38
CA TYR A 54 11.11 -10.22 -12.11
C TYR A 54 10.14 -10.33 -10.94
N GLY A 55 10.22 -11.46 -10.23
CA GLY A 55 9.61 -11.64 -8.92
C GLY A 55 10.42 -11.00 -7.79
N ALA A 56 9.90 -11.09 -6.56
CA ALA A 56 10.39 -10.36 -5.39
C ALA A 56 11.91 -10.45 -5.13
N ARG A 57 12.53 -11.62 -5.36
CA ARG A 57 13.97 -11.79 -5.17
C ARG A 57 14.79 -10.94 -6.15
N ARG A 58 14.41 -10.90 -7.43
CA ARG A 58 15.13 -10.13 -8.45
C ARG A 58 14.87 -8.64 -8.32
N VAL A 59 13.63 -8.26 -8.01
CA VAL A 59 13.29 -6.87 -7.69
C VAL A 59 14.07 -6.37 -6.47
N HIS A 60 14.18 -7.17 -5.40
CA HIS A 60 14.97 -6.82 -4.22
C HIS A 60 16.45 -6.59 -4.57
N ALA A 61 17.03 -7.47 -5.38
CA ALA A 61 18.40 -7.30 -5.85
C ALA A 61 18.58 -6.01 -6.66
N GLU A 62 17.65 -5.69 -7.57
CA GLU A 62 17.71 -4.47 -8.39
C GLU A 62 17.56 -3.20 -7.53
N LEU A 63 16.67 -3.22 -6.53
CA LEU A 63 16.50 -2.10 -5.60
C LEU A 63 17.77 -1.83 -4.79
N VAL A 64 18.43 -2.89 -4.28
CA VAL A 64 19.60 -2.76 -3.42
C VAL A 64 20.87 -2.48 -4.23
N LEU A 65 21.11 -3.22 -5.31
CA LEU A 65 22.37 -3.15 -6.07
C LEU A 65 22.30 -2.10 -7.19
N GLY A 66 21.21 -2.08 -7.96
CA GLY A 66 21.05 -1.14 -9.06
C GLY A 66 20.70 0.26 -8.57
N ARG A 67 19.69 0.37 -7.70
CA ARG A 67 19.15 1.66 -7.23
C ARG A 67 19.69 2.12 -5.86
N LYS A 68 20.57 1.33 -5.23
CA LYS A 68 21.21 1.64 -3.93
C LYS A 68 20.22 1.96 -2.80
N MET A 69 19.03 1.37 -2.84
CA MET A 69 18.00 1.55 -1.83
C MET A 69 18.16 0.51 -0.70
N THR A 70 18.07 0.96 0.55
CA THR A 70 18.03 0.04 1.70
C THR A 70 16.59 -0.38 1.99
N VAL A 71 16.22 -1.58 1.52
CA VAL A 71 14.90 -2.18 1.74
C VAL A 71 15.07 -3.66 2.13
N ALA A 72 14.36 -4.10 3.16
CA ALA A 72 14.34 -5.51 3.55
C ALA A 72 13.57 -6.35 2.53
N ARG A 73 14.03 -7.57 2.25
CA ARG A 73 13.36 -8.51 1.33
C ARG A 73 11.88 -8.71 1.68
N CYS A 74 11.55 -8.88 2.96
CA CYS A 74 10.17 -9.03 3.42
C CYS A 74 9.28 -7.82 3.09
N THR A 75 9.84 -6.61 3.05
CA THR A 75 9.10 -5.41 2.62
C THR A 75 8.79 -5.47 1.14
N VAL A 76 9.74 -5.91 0.31
CA VAL A 76 9.51 -6.08 -1.14
C VAL A 76 8.43 -7.13 -1.39
N GLU A 77 8.51 -8.29 -0.72
CA GLU A 77 7.50 -9.35 -0.84
C GLU A 77 6.10 -8.87 -0.44
N LEU A 78 5.99 -8.20 0.70
CA LEU A 78 4.74 -7.63 1.18
C LEU A 78 4.17 -6.58 0.22
N VAL A 79 5.02 -5.68 -0.29
CA VAL A 79 4.58 -4.59 -1.17
C VAL A 79 4.20 -5.14 -2.55
N MET A 80 4.96 -6.07 -3.13
CA MET A 80 4.60 -6.73 -4.38
C MET A 80 3.29 -7.50 -4.24
N GLY A 81 3.11 -8.28 -3.17
CA GLY A 81 1.88 -9.01 -2.91
C GLY A 81 0.66 -8.09 -2.75
N ARG A 82 0.82 -7.01 -1.98
CA ARG A 82 -0.25 -6.00 -1.77
C ARG A 82 -0.64 -5.27 -3.06
N ASN A 83 0.30 -5.10 -3.99
CA ASN A 83 0.08 -4.44 -5.29
C ASN A 83 -0.17 -5.42 -6.44
N LYS A 84 -0.32 -6.72 -6.17
CA LYS A 84 -0.58 -7.76 -7.19
C LYS A 84 0.47 -7.83 -8.31
N LEU A 85 1.72 -7.52 -7.99
CA LEU A 85 2.86 -7.64 -8.90
C LEU A 85 3.44 -9.05 -8.76
N ARG A 86 3.51 -9.82 -9.84
CA ARG A 86 3.93 -11.24 -9.84
C ARG A 86 5.20 -11.43 -10.63
#